data_AF-A0A9P5LIF5-F1
#
_entry.id   AF-A0A9P5LIF5-F1
#
_cell.length_a   1.000
_cell.length_b   1.000
_cell.length_c   1.000
_cell.angle_alpha   90.00
_cell.angle_beta   90.00
_cell.angle_gamma   90.00
#
_symmetry.space_group_name_H-M   'P 1'
#
loop_
_entity.id
_entity.type
_entity.pdbx_description
1 polymer ?
#
loop_
_entity_poly.entity_id
_entity_poly.type
_entity_poly.pdbx_seq_one_letter_code
_entity_poly.pdbx_strand_id
1 'polypeptide(L)'
;MTDASEAWAAARTHFRTLVNAELSPGIREDINRAAKTRNSSEKSLRSPTDREPFLRYGVASKIVTKEALHNLVAEEVVTWSEEQEESYLSMILGSPGLRCILLTVLCIGELEMLIQFEEYFLKQRQSKSDHDLPFDMDLAKKVFHENGPRFFKAQFIFTAVTLTAGTYRVGYQASRLLPYLEQTELGKGAHGIVHKVKIERGHFIFQQPRSRNMDPVFLARKDFRPNFDSFESFKAESRILKNFVNSSNCPSSIMTSICSIEYTSPENEFPFSSIFFPEARSNIDKYIKNHENAPKTDLHCLQNIKRMLDVCRGLVWLAENLVYEPIRDEFQNATYYHCDLKPDNILVCDDGGGDPDSIIFKISDFGEARYIQPKIHINKEVKARPSTNIIKAGAKAVFWLRRSKIQSSKPP
;
A
#
# COMPACT_ATOMS: atom_id res chain seq x y z
N MET A 1 29.40 -18.99 32.69
CA MET A 1 28.06 -19.16 32.09
C MET A 1 26.97 -18.46 32.89
N THR A 2 27.00 -18.49 34.24
CA THR A 2 26.05 -17.71 35.08
C THR A 2 26.14 -16.21 34.84
N ASP A 3 27.36 -15.67 34.76
CA ASP A 3 27.63 -14.23 34.58
C ASP A 3 27.06 -13.66 33.26
N ALA A 4 27.44 -14.23 32.12
CA ALA A 4 26.92 -13.84 30.80
C ALA A 4 25.39 -14.01 30.68
N SER A 5 24.80 -14.97 31.39
CA SER A 5 23.34 -15.16 31.38
C SER A 5 22.61 -14.09 32.21
N GLU A 6 23.20 -13.65 33.32
CA GLU A 6 22.68 -12.55 34.14
C GLU A 6 22.83 -11.22 33.42
N ALA A 7 24.01 -10.96 32.83
CA ALA A 7 24.26 -9.80 31.99
C ALA A 7 23.30 -9.72 30.79
N TRP A 8 23.06 -10.84 30.11
CA TRP A 8 22.05 -10.94 29.05
C TRP A 8 20.65 -10.56 29.54
N ALA A 9 20.24 -11.07 30.72
CA ALA A 9 18.93 -10.76 31.29
C ALA A 9 18.79 -9.27 31.63
N ALA A 10 19.85 -8.63 32.12
CA ALA A 10 19.91 -7.21 32.38
C ALA A 10 19.80 -6.38 31.09
N ALA A 11 20.64 -6.69 30.08
CA ALA A 11 20.62 -6.03 28.77
C ALA A 11 19.24 -6.13 28.10
N ARG A 12 18.67 -7.33 28.06
CA ARG A 12 17.33 -7.58 27.53
C ARG A 12 16.25 -6.78 28.28
N THR A 13 16.33 -6.70 29.60
CA THR A 13 15.38 -5.92 30.41
C THR A 13 15.52 -4.41 30.12
N HIS A 14 16.74 -3.92 29.94
CA HIS A 14 17.00 -2.53 29.58
C HIS A 14 16.42 -2.18 28.21
N PHE A 15 16.76 -2.94 27.16
CA PHE A 15 16.25 -2.69 25.81
C PHE A 15 14.73 -2.80 25.73
N ARG A 16 14.11 -3.74 26.46
CA ARG A 16 12.65 -3.80 26.58
C ARG A 16 12.07 -2.56 27.22
N THR A 17 12.73 -2.00 28.22
CA THR A 17 12.25 -0.79 28.90
C THR A 17 12.29 0.40 27.94
N LEU A 18 13.39 0.57 27.20
CA LEU A 18 13.52 1.60 26.17
C LEU A 18 12.48 1.44 25.06
N VAL A 19 12.36 0.23 24.52
CA VAL A 19 11.36 -0.08 23.48
C VAL A 19 9.95 0.17 24.02
N ASN A 20 9.63 -0.30 25.23
CA ASN A 20 8.31 -0.06 25.82
C ASN A 20 8.02 1.43 26.01
N ALA A 21 9.00 2.26 26.38
CA ALA A 21 8.81 3.70 26.53
C ALA A 21 8.34 4.36 25.21
N GLU A 22 8.84 3.88 24.08
CA GLU A 22 8.52 4.39 22.74
C GLU A 22 7.25 3.78 22.12
N LEU A 23 6.69 2.72 22.73
CA LEU A 23 5.58 1.97 22.18
C LEU A 23 4.24 2.27 22.86
N SER A 24 3.16 2.10 22.09
CA SER A 24 1.80 2.13 22.62
C SER A 24 1.56 0.97 23.61
N PRO A 25 0.67 1.12 24.62
CA PRO A 25 0.43 0.09 25.64
C PRO A 25 0.14 -1.31 25.09
N GLY A 26 -0.60 -1.39 23.98
CA GLY A 26 -0.92 -2.66 23.35
C GLY A 26 0.31 -3.38 22.78
N ILE A 27 1.28 -2.68 22.19
CA ILE A 27 2.50 -3.33 21.67
C ILE A 27 3.37 -3.83 22.84
N ARG A 28 3.41 -3.10 23.96
CA ARG A 28 4.11 -3.53 25.18
C ARG A 28 3.61 -4.89 25.64
N GLU A 29 2.29 -5.10 25.63
CA GLU A 29 1.68 -6.39 25.97
C GLU A 29 2.09 -7.50 24.99
N ASP A 30 2.15 -7.23 23.69
CA ASP A 30 2.57 -8.21 22.69
C ASP A 30 4.04 -8.61 22.85
N ILE A 31 4.94 -7.65 23.08
CA ILE A 31 6.35 -7.92 23.39
C ILE A 31 6.44 -8.80 24.64
N ASN A 32 5.71 -8.43 25.70
CA ASN A 32 5.69 -9.17 26.95
C ASN A 32 5.09 -10.58 26.79
N ARG A 33 4.12 -10.76 25.89
CA ARG A 33 3.55 -12.07 25.56
C ARG A 33 4.53 -12.91 24.77
N ALA A 34 5.05 -12.39 23.65
CA ALA A 34 6.05 -13.05 22.81
C ALA A 34 7.33 -13.44 23.60
N ALA A 35 7.67 -12.65 24.61
CA ALA A 35 8.75 -12.91 25.55
C ALA A 35 8.53 -14.13 26.47
N LYS A 36 7.26 -14.38 26.86
CA LYS A 36 6.85 -15.40 27.84
C LYS A 36 6.51 -16.73 27.18
N THR A 37 6.07 -16.71 25.93
CA THR A 37 5.61 -17.92 25.24
C THR A 37 6.79 -18.77 24.73
N ARG A 38 7.08 -19.89 25.40
CA ARG A 38 8.08 -20.88 24.92
C ARG A 38 7.56 -21.76 23.78
N ASN A 39 6.25 -22.06 23.74
CA ASN A 39 5.61 -22.93 22.74
C ASN A 39 4.08 -22.74 22.75
N SER A 40 3.53 -21.63 22.25
CA SER A 40 2.07 -21.56 22.03
C SER A 40 1.73 -21.30 20.55
N SER A 41 0.94 -22.24 20.05
CA SER A 41 0.10 -22.18 18.87
C SER A 41 -1.20 -21.42 19.22
N GLU A 42 -1.09 -20.16 19.62
CA GLU A 42 -2.27 -19.33 19.90
C GLU A 42 -2.52 -18.29 18.81
N LYS A 43 -3.82 -18.04 18.66
CA LYS A 43 -4.52 -17.33 17.60
C LYS A 43 -3.86 -16.01 17.17
N SER A 44 -3.97 -15.77 15.87
CA SER A 44 -3.65 -14.54 15.16
C SER A 44 -3.78 -13.29 16.01
N LEU A 45 -2.67 -12.59 16.19
CA LEU A 45 -2.63 -11.29 16.82
C LEU A 45 -3.35 -10.28 15.90
N ARG A 46 -4.57 -9.90 16.33
CA ARG A 46 -5.30 -8.65 16.08
C ARG A 46 -6.19 -8.57 14.83
N SER A 47 -7.31 -7.86 14.99
CA SER A 47 -8.03 -7.25 13.87
C SER A 47 -7.31 -5.96 13.43
N PRO A 48 -7.36 -5.56 12.15
CA PRO A 48 -6.63 -4.40 11.63
C PRO A 48 -7.07 -3.02 12.17
N THR A 49 -8.00 -2.96 13.12
CA THR A 49 -8.82 -1.78 13.35
C THR A 49 -8.41 -0.89 14.51
N ASP A 50 -7.58 -1.33 15.47
CA ASP A 50 -7.35 -0.54 16.68
C ASP A 50 -5.87 -0.38 17.09
N ARG A 51 -5.41 0.87 16.96
CA ARG A 51 -4.21 1.50 17.57
C ARG A 51 -2.84 1.11 17.00
N GLU A 52 -1.95 2.12 16.98
CA GLU A 52 -0.59 2.10 16.40
C GLU A 52 0.19 0.83 16.79
N PRO A 53 0.56 -0.04 15.83
CA PRO A 53 0.95 -1.40 16.19
C PRO A 53 2.43 -1.78 15.96
N PHE A 54 3.28 -0.94 15.38
CA PHE A 54 4.66 -1.31 15.01
C PHE A 54 5.71 -0.28 15.44
N LEU A 55 6.98 -0.69 15.51
CA LEU A 55 8.10 0.22 15.74
C LEU A 55 8.25 1.22 14.59
N ARG A 56 8.02 2.51 14.85
CA ARG A 56 8.07 3.55 13.82
C ARG A 56 9.48 3.74 13.23
N TYR A 57 9.53 4.27 12.01
CA TYR A 57 10.79 4.58 11.34
C TYR A 57 11.68 5.48 12.20
N GLY A 58 12.97 5.13 12.31
CA GLY A 58 13.97 5.89 13.06
C GLY A 58 14.00 5.63 14.57
N VAL A 59 12.97 5.00 15.17
CA VAL A 59 12.99 4.67 16.61
C VAL A 59 14.10 3.69 16.93
N ALA A 60 14.33 2.68 16.08
CA ALA A 60 15.42 1.74 16.25
C ALA A 60 16.79 2.44 16.34
N SER A 61 17.01 3.51 15.58
CA SER A 61 18.24 4.30 15.60
C SER A 61 18.41 5.15 16.86
N LYS A 62 17.32 5.49 17.55
CA LYS A 62 17.37 6.17 18.86
C LYS A 62 17.70 5.21 20.00
N ILE A 63 17.25 3.96 19.90
CA ILE A 63 17.43 2.94 20.92
C ILE A 63 18.78 2.23 20.77
N VAL A 64 19.13 1.83 19.55
CA VAL A 64 20.38 1.13 19.24
C VAL A 64 21.43 2.16 18.82
N THR A 65 22.09 2.72 19.82
CA THR A 65 23.22 3.67 19.68
C THR A 65 24.55 2.96 19.90
N LYS A 66 25.66 3.61 19.50
CA LYS A 66 27.01 3.10 19.79
C LYS A 66 27.21 2.88 21.30
N GLU A 67 26.83 3.85 22.11
CA GLU A 67 26.94 3.81 23.57
C GLU A 67 26.10 2.69 24.17
N ALA A 68 24.85 2.52 23.73
CA ALA A 68 23.99 1.44 24.21
C ALA A 68 24.54 0.05 23.88
N LEU A 69 25.13 -0.13 22.69
CA LEU A 69 25.74 -1.39 22.29
C LEU A 69 27.02 -1.69 23.07
N HIS A 70 27.88 -0.68 23.26
CA HIS A 70 29.10 -0.82 24.04
C HIS A 70 28.80 -1.27 25.47
N ASN A 71 27.97 -0.49 26.18
CA ASN A 71 27.73 -0.66 27.61
C ASN A 71 26.86 -1.88 27.96
N LEU A 72 26.03 -2.37 27.04
CA LEU A 72 25.03 -3.42 27.35
C LEU A 72 25.23 -4.71 26.58
N VAL A 73 26.09 -4.71 25.56
CA VAL A 73 26.29 -5.89 24.71
C VAL A 73 27.78 -6.24 24.63
N ALA A 74 28.64 -5.29 24.26
CA ALA A 74 30.06 -5.56 24.01
C ALA A 74 30.89 -5.81 25.29
N GLU A 75 30.58 -5.12 26.38
CA GLU A 75 31.29 -5.32 27.66
C GLU A 75 30.71 -6.47 28.48
N GLU A 76 29.38 -6.57 28.49
CA GLU A 76 28.65 -7.38 29.48
C GLU A 76 28.21 -8.76 28.94
N VAL A 77 27.96 -8.88 27.63
CA VAL A 77 27.31 -10.08 27.06
C VAL A 77 28.20 -10.82 26.08
N VAL A 78 28.87 -10.10 25.18
CA VAL A 78 29.73 -10.65 24.14
C VAL A 78 30.99 -9.81 24.02
N THR A 79 32.15 -10.40 24.30
CA THR A 79 33.44 -9.69 24.20
C THR A 79 33.90 -9.57 22.75
N TRP A 80 33.98 -8.34 22.24
CA TRP A 80 34.57 -8.03 20.94
C TRP A 80 35.98 -7.46 21.12
N SER A 81 36.91 -7.77 20.20
CA SER A 81 38.17 -7.01 20.12
C SER A 81 37.91 -5.60 19.59
N GLU A 82 38.82 -4.65 19.82
CA GLU A 82 38.67 -3.28 19.31
C GLU A 82 38.41 -3.22 17.80
N GLU A 83 39.14 -4.04 17.02
CA GLU A 83 38.97 -4.14 15.56
C GLU A 83 37.59 -4.74 15.17
N GLN A 84 37.12 -5.73 15.93
CA GLN A 84 35.79 -6.30 15.72
C GLN A 84 34.69 -5.32 16.06
N GLU A 85 34.83 -4.59 17.17
CA GLU A 85 33.83 -3.63 17.64
C GLU A 85 33.56 -2.56 16.59
N GLU A 86 34.60 -1.90 16.06
CA GLU A 86 34.42 -0.86 15.05
C GLU A 86 33.73 -1.41 13.79
N SER A 87 34.18 -2.58 13.32
CA SER A 87 33.59 -3.29 12.18
C SER A 87 32.11 -3.64 12.45
N TYR A 88 31.79 -4.24 13.59
CA TYR A 88 30.43 -4.70 13.93
C TYR A 88 29.48 -3.53 14.17
N LEU A 89 29.94 -2.48 14.87
CA LEU A 89 29.17 -1.25 15.02
C LEU A 89 28.86 -0.63 13.67
N SER A 90 29.81 -0.60 12.71
CA SER A 90 29.55 -0.07 11.37
C SER A 90 28.46 -0.86 10.64
N MET A 91 28.40 -2.18 10.82
CA MET A 91 27.39 -3.04 10.21
C MET A 91 26.02 -2.88 10.88
N ILE A 92 25.97 -2.84 12.21
CA ILE A 92 24.72 -2.68 12.96
C ILE A 92 24.15 -1.28 12.74
N LEU A 93 25.01 -0.26 12.84
CA LEU A 93 24.64 1.14 12.83
C LEU A 93 24.61 1.76 11.42
N GLY A 94 25.10 1.06 10.41
CA GLY A 94 25.14 1.52 9.03
C GLY A 94 23.78 1.73 8.38
N SER A 95 23.81 2.05 7.08
CA SER A 95 22.61 2.22 6.25
C SER A 95 22.79 1.45 4.92
N PRO A 96 22.06 0.33 4.71
CA PRO A 96 21.10 -0.27 5.64
C PRO A 96 21.80 -1.00 6.79
N GLY A 97 21.26 -0.86 8.01
CA GLY A 97 21.81 -1.47 9.23
C GLY A 97 21.09 -2.74 9.67
N LEU A 98 21.38 -3.18 10.89
CA LEU A 98 20.82 -4.41 11.52
C LEU A 98 20.05 -4.12 12.82
N ARG A 99 19.60 -2.88 13.03
CA ARG A 99 19.04 -2.44 14.31
C ARG A 99 17.72 -3.11 14.61
N CYS A 100 16.81 -3.24 13.65
CA CYS A 100 15.52 -3.89 13.87
C CYS A 100 15.67 -5.40 14.07
N ILE A 101 16.58 -6.04 13.32
CA ILE A 101 16.92 -7.46 13.53
C ILE A 101 17.46 -7.65 14.95
N LEU A 102 18.44 -6.83 15.35
CA LEU A 102 19.05 -6.91 16.67
C LEU A 102 18.04 -6.60 17.79
N LEU A 103 17.19 -5.59 17.64
CA LEU A 103 16.12 -5.30 18.62
C LEU A 103 15.15 -6.47 18.78
N THR A 104 14.83 -7.17 17.69
CA THR A 104 13.99 -8.37 17.76
C THR A 104 14.66 -9.44 18.63
N VAL A 105 15.97 -9.66 18.44
CA VAL A 105 16.78 -10.60 19.23
C VAL A 105 16.87 -10.15 20.69
N LEU A 106 17.24 -8.89 20.95
CA LEU A 106 17.40 -8.34 22.30
C LEU A 106 16.08 -8.32 23.09
N CYS A 107 14.97 -8.00 22.43
CA CYS A 107 13.70 -7.87 23.12
C CYS A 107 12.98 -9.20 23.30
N ILE A 108 13.13 -10.17 22.40
CA ILE A 108 12.28 -11.38 22.42
C ILE A 108 13.10 -12.67 22.47
N GLY A 109 14.35 -12.63 22.03
CA GLY A 109 15.21 -13.79 21.92
C GLY A 109 15.84 -14.24 23.24
N GLU A 110 16.59 -15.32 23.11
CA GLU A 110 17.46 -15.90 24.14
C GLU A 110 18.92 -15.62 23.77
N LEU A 111 19.85 -15.83 24.71
CA LEU A 111 21.28 -15.56 24.49
C LEU A 111 21.80 -16.28 23.23
N GLU A 112 21.33 -17.50 23.00
CA GLU A 112 21.63 -18.29 21.80
C GLU A 112 21.28 -17.55 20.49
N MET A 113 20.19 -16.79 20.46
CA MET A 113 19.83 -15.99 19.27
C MET A 113 20.79 -14.83 19.04
N LEU A 114 21.37 -14.25 20.10
CA LEU A 114 22.40 -13.21 19.97
C LEU A 114 23.68 -13.79 19.38
N ILE A 115 24.09 -14.98 19.84
CA ILE A 115 25.25 -15.70 19.29
C ILE A 115 25.02 -16.01 17.81
N GLN A 116 23.83 -16.51 17.45
CA GLN A 116 23.45 -16.78 16.06
C GLN A 116 23.40 -15.51 15.21
N PHE A 117 22.92 -14.39 15.77
CA PHE A 117 22.95 -13.09 15.11
C PHE A 117 24.39 -12.64 14.81
N GLU A 118 25.27 -12.69 15.81
CA GLU A 118 26.68 -12.33 15.65
C GLU A 118 27.37 -13.19 14.60
N GLU A 119 27.18 -14.51 14.68
CA GLU A 119 27.78 -15.46 13.75
C GLU A 119 27.30 -15.23 12.31
N TYR A 120 25.99 -15.16 12.09
CA TYR A 120 25.42 -15.03 10.76
C TYR A 120 25.63 -13.64 10.15
N PHE A 121 25.30 -12.57 10.88
CA PHE A 121 25.34 -11.22 10.30
C PHE A 121 26.72 -10.59 10.37
N LEU A 122 27.42 -10.72 11.50
CA LEU A 122 28.64 -9.95 11.77
C LEU A 122 29.90 -10.70 11.35
N LYS A 123 30.07 -11.97 11.76
CA LYS A 123 31.24 -12.80 11.41
C LYS A 123 31.22 -13.24 9.96
N GLN A 124 30.10 -13.79 9.50
CA GLN A 124 29.96 -14.26 8.10
C GLN A 124 29.65 -13.13 7.10
N ARG A 125 29.43 -11.90 7.56
CA ARG A 125 29.20 -10.70 6.73
C ARG A 125 28.11 -10.89 5.67
N GLN A 126 26.99 -11.49 6.08
CA GLN A 126 25.87 -11.72 5.17
C GLN A 126 25.28 -10.39 4.69
N SER A 127 24.86 -10.34 3.43
CA SER A 127 24.34 -9.12 2.78
C SER A 127 22.93 -8.70 3.23
N LYS A 128 22.40 -9.32 4.29
CA LYS A 128 21.04 -9.09 4.80
C LYS A 128 21.02 -7.92 5.76
N SER A 129 19.91 -7.18 5.76
CA SER A 129 19.73 -5.94 6.52
C SER A 129 18.29 -5.77 7.02
N ASP A 130 18.03 -4.72 7.78
CA ASP A 130 16.68 -4.32 8.19
C ASP A 130 15.74 -4.07 6.99
N HIS A 131 16.27 -3.79 5.80
CA HIS A 131 15.47 -3.64 4.58
C HIS A 131 14.98 -4.97 3.98
N ASP A 132 15.60 -6.08 4.37
CA ASP A 132 15.21 -7.43 3.95
C ASP A 132 14.11 -8.03 4.84
N LEU A 133 13.73 -7.33 5.93
CA LEU A 133 12.62 -7.75 6.76
C LEU A 133 11.26 -7.53 6.06
N PRO A 134 10.25 -8.38 6.34
CA PRO A 134 10.33 -9.57 7.19
C PRO A 134 10.96 -10.77 6.45
N PHE A 135 11.76 -11.56 7.17
CA PHE A 135 12.24 -12.85 6.71
C PHE A 135 11.09 -13.85 6.61
N ASP A 136 11.12 -14.73 5.61
CA ASP A 136 10.26 -15.90 5.59
C ASP A 136 10.68 -16.92 6.67
N MET A 137 9.86 -17.96 6.87
CA MET A 137 10.09 -18.95 7.92
C MET A 137 11.38 -19.74 7.69
N ASP A 138 11.72 -20.04 6.44
CA ASP A 138 12.91 -20.82 6.09
C ASP A 138 14.17 -19.99 6.31
N LEU A 139 14.12 -18.72 5.88
CA LEU A 139 14.88 -17.56 6.33
C LEU A 139 15.25 -17.64 7.81
N ALA A 140 14.23 -17.46 8.64
CA ALA A 140 14.39 -17.35 10.08
C ALA A 140 14.95 -18.64 10.70
N LYS A 141 14.53 -19.83 10.22
CA LYS A 141 15.07 -21.13 10.67
C LYS A 141 16.52 -21.33 10.26
N LYS A 142 16.91 -20.87 9.08
CA LYS A 142 18.30 -20.93 8.63
C LYS A 142 19.22 -20.09 9.53
N VAL A 143 18.77 -18.89 9.89
CA VAL A 143 19.57 -17.94 10.68
C VAL A 143 19.57 -18.28 12.17
N PHE A 144 18.39 -18.56 12.73
CA PHE A 144 18.21 -18.72 14.18
C PHE A 144 17.87 -20.15 14.60
N HIS A 145 18.02 -21.13 13.71
CA HIS A 145 17.81 -22.55 13.97
C HIS A 145 16.46 -22.83 14.65
N GLU A 146 16.47 -23.48 15.81
CA GLU A 146 15.28 -23.79 16.62
C GLU A 146 14.53 -22.54 17.09
N ASN A 147 15.23 -21.40 17.23
CA ASN A 147 14.64 -20.11 17.57
C ASN A 147 14.06 -19.37 16.34
N GLY A 148 14.25 -19.88 15.13
CA GLY A 148 13.73 -19.30 13.89
C GLY A 148 12.23 -19.03 13.91
N PRO A 149 11.35 -19.97 14.30
CA PRO A 149 9.92 -19.72 14.41
C PRO A 149 9.55 -18.61 15.40
N ARG A 150 10.35 -18.45 16.47
CA ARG A 150 10.15 -17.39 17.46
C ARG A 150 10.55 -16.03 16.88
N PHE A 151 11.72 -15.92 16.26
CA PHE A 151 12.12 -14.71 15.51
C PHE A 151 11.09 -14.36 14.45
N PHE A 152 10.66 -15.36 13.66
CA PHE A 152 9.72 -15.18 12.57
C PHE A 152 8.41 -14.54 13.01
N LYS A 153 7.89 -14.92 14.20
CA LYS A 153 6.68 -14.31 14.77
C LYS A 153 6.98 -12.92 15.35
N ALA A 154 8.11 -12.79 16.04
CA ALA A 154 8.54 -11.59 16.76
C ALA A 154 8.85 -10.40 15.85
N GLN A 155 9.45 -10.64 14.68
CA GLN A 155 9.89 -9.59 13.76
C GLN A 155 8.75 -8.65 13.33
N PHE A 156 7.49 -9.12 13.31
CA PHE A 156 6.35 -8.32 12.88
C PHE A 156 6.00 -7.18 13.86
N ILE A 157 6.49 -7.24 15.10
CA ILE A 157 6.41 -6.14 16.07
C ILE A 157 7.32 -4.98 15.64
N PHE A 158 8.49 -5.33 15.11
CA PHE A 158 9.54 -4.39 14.71
C PHE A 158 9.45 -4.00 13.22
N THR A 159 8.54 -4.61 12.47
CA THR A 159 8.46 -4.49 11.01
C THR A 159 7.00 -4.43 10.57
N ALA A 160 6.55 -3.23 10.19
CA ALA A 160 5.31 -3.12 9.42
C ALA A 160 5.54 -3.47 7.96
N VAL A 161 4.44 -3.78 7.28
CA VAL A 161 4.45 -4.08 5.85
C VAL A 161 4.98 -2.90 5.07
N THR A 162 5.75 -3.22 4.04
CA THR A 162 6.01 -2.27 2.97
C THR A 162 5.03 -2.53 1.83
N LEU A 163 4.16 -1.57 1.57
CA LEU A 163 3.30 -1.53 0.39
C LEU A 163 4.15 -1.16 -0.82
N THR A 164 3.90 -1.77 -1.97
CA THR A 164 4.68 -1.53 -3.19
C THR A 164 3.72 -1.32 -4.35
N ALA A 165 3.83 -0.15 -5.00
CA ALA A 165 3.05 0.15 -6.19
C ALA A 165 3.28 -0.91 -7.29
N GLY A 166 2.20 -1.31 -7.95
CA GLY A 166 2.20 -2.39 -8.94
C GLY A 166 2.15 -3.81 -8.37
N THR A 167 2.14 -3.98 -7.04
CA THR A 167 2.00 -5.32 -6.42
C THR A 167 0.56 -5.64 -6.07
N TYR A 168 0.10 -6.82 -6.50
CA TYR A 168 -1.24 -7.35 -6.23
C TYR A 168 -1.06 -8.65 -5.46
N ARG A 169 -0.95 -8.55 -4.14
CA ARG A 169 -0.45 -9.63 -3.28
C ARG A 169 -1.58 -10.53 -2.81
N VAL A 170 -1.40 -11.84 -3.03
CA VAL A 170 -2.24 -12.91 -2.47
C VAL A 170 -1.52 -13.51 -1.26
N GLY A 171 -2.22 -13.75 -0.16
CA GLY A 171 -1.70 -14.54 0.97
C GLY A 171 -0.95 -13.75 2.04
N TYR A 172 -1.35 -12.51 2.29
CA TYR A 172 -0.89 -11.75 3.44
C TYR A 172 -1.23 -12.50 4.75
N GLN A 173 -0.27 -12.52 5.68
CA GLN A 173 -0.46 -13.15 7.00
C GLN A 173 -0.99 -12.13 7.98
N ALA A 174 -2.06 -12.46 8.70
CA ALA A 174 -2.68 -11.57 9.69
C ALA A 174 -1.74 -11.12 10.82
N SER A 175 -0.64 -11.85 11.07
CA SER A 175 0.41 -11.43 12.02
C SER A 175 1.23 -10.23 11.56
N ARG A 176 1.17 -9.87 10.27
CA ARG A 176 1.83 -8.69 9.74
C ARG A 176 1.00 -7.46 10.08
N LEU A 177 1.68 -6.41 10.51
CA LEU A 177 1.04 -5.16 10.89
C LEU A 177 1.05 -4.19 9.73
N LEU A 178 -0.11 -3.59 9.45
CA LEU A 178 -0.23 -2.61 8.39
C LEU A 178 0.38 -1.26 8.83
N PRO A 179 1.06 -0.53 7.93
CA PRO A 179 1.87 0.64 8.27
C PRO A 179 1.04 1.92 8.45
N TYR A 180 -0.12 1.83 9.11
CA TYR A 180 -1.06 2.94 9.24
C TYR A 180 -0.79 3.77 10.49
N LEU A 181 -0.62 5.07 10.29
CA LEU A 181 -0.59 6.07 11.36
C LEU A 181 -2.00 6.52 11.75
N GLU A 182 -2.84 6.72 10.75
CA GLU A 182 -4.21 7.23 10.89
C GLU A 182 -5.10 6.50 9.89
N GLN A 183 -6.36 6.27 10.27
CA GLN A 183 -7.39 5.80 9.37
C GLN A 183 -8.72 6.51 9.65
N THR A 184 -9.42 6.91 8.59
CA THR A 184 -10.73 7.56 8.69
C THR A 184 -11.65 7.02 7.61
N GLU A 185 -12.86 6.59 7.98
CA GLU A 185 -13.86 6.17 7.00
C GLU A 185 -14.29 7.36 6.14
N LEU A 186 -14.20 7.20 4.81
CA LEU A 186 -14.65 8.19 3.82
C LEU A 186 -16.07 7.90 3.32
N GLY A 187 -16.46 6.62 3.31
CA GLY A 187 -17.80 6.20 2.90
C GLY A 187 -17.94 4.69 2.79
N LYS A 188 -19.20 4.26 2.67
CA LYS A 188 -19.59 2.85 2.60
C LYS A 188 -20.40 2.60 1.32
N GLY A 189 -19.94 1.66 0.51
CA GLY A 189 -20.62 1.19 -0.69
C GLY A 189 -21.31 -0.16 -0.48
N ALA A 190 -21.84 -0.72 -1.57
CA ALA A 190 -22.49 -2.04 -1.56
C ALA A 190 -21.50 -3.14 -1.14
N HIS A 191 -20.29 -3.12 -1.71
CA HIS A 191 -19.30 -4.20 -1.61
C HIS A 191 -18.20 -3.96 -0.57
N GLY A 192 -18.16 -2.77 0.03
CA GLY A 192 -17.02 -2.40 0.87
C GLY A 192 -17.11 -1.06 1.57
N ILE A 193 -16.05 -0.74 2.30
CA ILE A 193 -15.87 0.53 3.02
C ILE A 193 -14.58 1.16 2.52
N VAL A 194 -14.63 2.45 2.20
CA VAL A 194 -13.47 3.22 1.76
C VAL A 194 -12.93 4.03 2.94
N HIS A 195 -11.64 3.90 3.20
CA HIS A 195 -10.92 4.63 4.23
C HIS A 195 -9.85 5.54 3.62
N LYS A 196 -9.63 6.72 4.21
CA LYS A 196 -8.39 7.47 4.07
C LYS A 196 -7.40 6.89 5.06
N VAL A 197 -6.23 6.46 4.59
CA VAL A 197 -5.18 5.90 5.43
C VAL A 197 -3.89 6.70 5.26
N LYS A 198 -3.22 6.99 6.37
CA LYS A 198 -1.92 7.64 6.39
C LYS A 198 -0.85 6.57 6.58
N ILE A 199 -0.02 6.37 5.56
CA ILE A 199 1.07 5.39 5.56
C ILE A 199 2.32 6.02 6.16
N GLU A 200 2.94 5.35 7.13
CA GLU A 200 4.21 5.77 7.74
C GLU A 200 5.35 5.88 6.71
N ARG A 201 6.32 6.76 6.99
CA ARG A 201 7.56 6.90 6.23
C ARG A 201 8.27 5.55 6.05
N GLY A 202 8.81 5.30 4.86
CA GLY A 202 9.60 4.11 4.55
C GLY A 202 8.77 2.86 4.22
N HIS A 203 7.46 2.90 4.43
CA HIS A 203 6.56 1.75 4.26
C HIS A 203 5.73 1.78 2.98
N PHE A 204 6.02 2.71 2.07
CA PHE A 204 5.46 2.75 0.73
C PHE A 204 6.57 2.87 -0.32
N ILE A 205 6.58 1.99 -1.31
CA ILE A 205 7.52 2.00 -2.44
C ILE A 205 6.79 2.45 -3.71
N PHE A 206 7.21 3.59 -4.27
CA PHE A 206 6.80 4.06 -5.58
C PHE A 206 7.40 3.18 -6.68
N GLN A 207 6.69 3.02 -7.80
CA GLN A 207 7.18 2.22 -8.92
C GLN A 207 8.12 3.03 -9.84
N GLN A 208 7.85 4.32 -10.01
CA GLN A 208 8.57 5.19 -10.94
C GLN A 208 8.70 6.63 -10.40
N PRO A 209 9.92 7.11 -10.06
CA PRO A 209 11.11 6.29 -9.83
C PRO A 209 10.90 5.32 -8.66
N ARG A 210 11.65 4.21 -8.64
CA ARG A 210 11.57 3.27 -7.52
C ARG A 210 12.22 3.89 -6.29
N SER A 211 11.40 4.37 -5.36
CA SER A 211 11.85 5.00 -4.12
C SER A 211 10.89 4.70 -2.99
N ARG A 212 11.35 4.86 -1.74
CA ARG A 212 10.47 4.82 -0.57
C ARG A 212 9.93 6.21 -0.28
N ASN A 213 8.74 6.29 0.31
CA ASN A 213 8.24 7.54 0.83
C ASN A 213 9.12 8.07 1.97
N MET A 214 9.60 9.31 1.81
CA MET A 214 10.42 10.00 2.80
C MET A 214 9.60 10.72 3.86
N ASP A 215 8.32 10.95 3.56
CA ASP A 215 7.32 11.49 4.45
C ASP A 215 6.09 10.58 4.48
N PRO A 216 5.24 10.65 5.51
CA PRO A 216 3.97 9.95 5.51
C PRO A 216 3.13 10.30 4.28
N VAL A 217 2.48 9.30 3.69
CA VAL A 217 1.65 9.49 2.47
C VAL A 217 0.21 9.08 2.72
N PHE A 218 -0.73 9.86 2.19
CA PHE A 218 -2.15 9.52 2.27
C PHE A 218 -2.59 8.72 1.05
N LEU A 219 -3.32 7.64 1.31
CA LEU A 219 -3.92 6.78 0.28
C LEU A 219 -5.40 6.57 0.59
N ALA A 220 -6.19 6.24 -0.42
CA ALA A 220 -7.52 5.68 -0.23
C ALA A 220 -7.44 4.15 -0.23
N ARG A 221 -8.09 3.48 0.71
CA ARG A 221 -8.14 2.02 0.87
C ARG A 221 -9.60 1.56 0.82
N LYS A 222 -9.99 0.81 -0.20
CA LYS A 222 -11.31 0.15 -0.28
C LYS A 222 -11.18 -1.25 0.30
N ASP A 223 -11.87 -1.50 1.41
CA ASP A 223 -11.92 -2.79 2.08
C ASP A 223 -13.19 -3.56 1.69
N PHE A 224 -13.03 -4.82 1.36
CA PHE A 224 -14.09 -5.74 1.01
C PHE A 224 -14.40 -6.65 2.21
N ARG A 225 -15.68 -6.99 2.38
CA ARG A 225 -16.09 -7.88 3.47
C ARG A 225 -15.60 -9.31 3.17
N PRO A 226 -15.26 -10.12 4.21
CA PRO A 226 -14.85 -11.51 4.02
C PRO A 226 -16.06 -12.42 3.74
N ASN A 227 -16.75 -12.19 2.64
CA ASN A 227 -17.84 -13.03 2.14
C ASN A 227 -17.71 -13.25 0.63
N PHE A 228 -18.43 -14.25 0.11
CA PHE A 228 -18.36 -14.64 -1.30
C PHE A 228 -18.59 -13.47 -2.26
N ASP A 229 -19.71 -12.76 -2.14
CA ASP A 229 -20.09 -11.69 -3.09
C ASP A 229 -19.08 -10.54 -3.12
N SER A 230 -18.58 -10.13 -1.95
CA SER A 230 -17.59 -9.06 -1.84
C SER A 230 -16.22 -9.51 -2.35
N PHE A 231 -15.86 -10.79 -2.15
CA PHE A 231 -14.63 -11.36 -2.66
C PHE A 231 -14.65 -11.47 -4.19
N GLU A 232 -15.74 -11.96 -4.79
CA GLU A 232 -15.90 -11.99 -6.25
C GLU A 232 -15.85 -10.58 -6.85
N SER A 233 -16.51 -9.62 -6.21
CA SER A 233 -16.45 -8.20 -6.60
C SER A 233 -15.02 -7.66 -6.53
N PHE A 234 -14.27 -7.98 -5.47
CA PHE A 234 -12.85 -7.64 -5.36
C PHE A 234 -12.02 -8.27 -6.48
N LYS A 235 -12.20 -9.57 -6.79
CA LYS A 235 -11.44 -10.24 -7.85
C LYS A 235 -11.74 -9.65 -9.22
N ALA A 236 -13.01 -9.33 -9.50
CA ALA A 236 -13.44 -8.69 -10.73
C ALA A 236 -12.81 -7.30 -10.86
N GLU A 237 -12.96 -6.45 -9.85
CA GLU A 237 -12.44 -5.08 -9.84
C GLU A 237 -10.90 -5.06 -9.90
N SER A 238 -10.23 -5.86 -9.07
CA SER A 238 -8.76 -5.96 -9.06
C SER A 238 -8.20 -6.44 -10.39
N ARG A 239 -8.89 -7.34 -11.10
CA ARG A 239 -8.47 -7.80 -12.43
C ARG A 239 -8.53 -6.68 -13.46
N ILE A 240 -9.62 -5.92 -13.48
CA ILE A 240 -9.81 -4.79 -14.39
C ILE A 240 -8.75 -3.71 -14.12
N LEU A 241 -8.59 -3.30 -12.86
CA LEU A 241 -7.63 -2.26 -12.48
C LEU A 241 -6.17 -2.67 -12.74
N LYS A 242 -5.83 -3.95 -12.55
CA LYS A 242 -4.51 -4.48 -12.91
C LYS A 242 -4.24 -4.36 -14.40
N ASN A 243 -5.24 -4.61 -15.25
CA ASN A 243 -5.09 -4.41 -16.71
C ASN A 243 -4.87 -2.94 -17.06
N PHE A 244 -5.53 -2.01 -16.34
CA PHE A 244 -5.32 -0.57 -16.55
C PHE A 244 -3.89 -0.16 -16.23
N VAL A 245 -3.34 -0.60 -15.10
CA VAL A 245 -1.95 -0.31 -14.70
C VAL A 245 -0.94 -0.88 -15.68
N ASN A 246 -1.21 -2.06 -16.24
CA ASN A 246 -0.32 -2.69 -17.21
C ASN A 246 -0.45 -2.12 -18.63
N SER A 247 -1.43 -1.23 -18.88
CA SER A 247 -1.62 -0.61 -20.18
C SER A 247 -0.81 0.68 -20.28
N SER A 248 0.12 0.72 -21.23
CA SER A 248 1.06 1.85 -21.42
C SER A 248 0.39 3.17 -21.81
N ASN A 249 -0.87 3.14 -22.24
CA ASN A 249 -1.63 4.29 -22.71
C ASN A 249 -2.89 4.57 -21.88
N CYS A 250 -3.01 4.01 -20.65
CA CYS A 250 -4.15 4.28 -19.79
C CYS A 250 -4.27 5.80 -19.52
N PRO A 251 -5.39 6.45 -19.89
CA PRO A 251 -5.53 7.89 -19.70
C PRO A 251 -5.49 8.28 -18.23
N SER A 252 -4.93 9.45 -17.94
CA SER A 252 -4.88 10.00 -16.58
C SER A 252 -6.26 10.25 -15.97
N SER A 253 -7.31 10.32 -16.80
CA SER A 253 -8.72 10.42 -16.43
C SER A 253 -9.37 9.09 -16.04
N ILE A 254 -8.61 7.99 -16.00
CA ILE A 254 -9.02 6.71 -15.40
C ILE A 254 -8.29 6.54 -14.07
N MET A 255 -9.03 6.19 -13.01
CA MET A 255 -8.45 5.83 -11.73
C MET A 255 -7.78 4.46 -11.83
N THR A 256 -6.52 4.40 -11.44
CA THR A 256 -5.74 3.16 -11.36
C THR A 256 -5.49 2.78 -9.90
N SER A 257 -5.49 1.47 -9.62
CA SER A 257 -5.06 0.99 -8.31
C SER A 257 -3.56 1.10 -8.18
N ILE A 258 -3.09 1.41 -6.97
CA ILE A 258 -1.69 1.39 -6.60
C ILE A 258 -1.24 -0.04 -6.33
N CYS A 259 -1.97 -0.76 -5.48
CA CYS A 259 -1.69 -2.13 -5.09
C CYS A 259 -2.95 -2.77 -4.49
N SER A 260 -2.92 -4.09 -4.30
CA SER A 260 -3.94 -4.80 -3.52
C SER A 260 -3.30 -5.78 -2.54
N ILE A 261 -4.02 -6.06 -1.46
CA ILE A 261 -3.65 -7.08 -0.46
C ILE A 261 -4.86 -7.99 -0.19
N GLU A 262 -4.59 -9.28 -0.04
CA GLU A 262 -5.55 -10.29 0.41
C GLU A 262 -4.96 -11.00 1.63
N TYR A 263 -5.69 -11.07 2.75
CA TYR A 263 -5.27 -11.81 3.94
C TYR A 263 -6.32 -12.80 4.41
N THR A 264 -5.89 -14.04 4.66
CA THR A 264 -6.76 -15.12 5.13
C THR A 264 -6.67 -15.22 6.64
N SER A 265 -7.82 -15.17 7.31
CA SER A 265 -7.93 -15.50 8.72
C SER A 265 -8.46 -16.94 8.85
N PRO A 266 -7.96 -17.77 9.78
CA PRO A 266 -8.52 -19.11 10.02
C PRO A 266 -10.01 -19.11 10.37
N GLU A 267 -10.54 -17.97 10.83
CA GLU A 267 -11.93 -17.81 11.25
C GLU A 267 -12.88 -17.40 10.10
N ASN A 268 -12.34 -17.12 8.90
CA ASN A 268 -13.13 -16.69 7.76
C ASN A 268 -12.85 -17.59 6.56
N GLU A 269 -13.93 -18.06 5.91
CA GLU A 269 -13.83 -18.84 4.66
C GLU A 269 -13.22 -18.01 3.53
N PHE A 270 -13.57 -16.72 3.46
CA PHE A 270 -13.09 -15.78 2.46
C PHE A 270 -12.03 -14.85 3.06
N PRO A 271 -10.99 -14.48 2.28
CA PRO A 271 -9.98 -13.55 2.75
C PRO A 271 -10.58 -12.15 2.88
N PHE A 272 -9.98 -11.37 3.78
CA PHE A 272 -10.14 -9.94 3.76
C PHE A 272 -9.31 -9.36 2.62
N SER A 273 -9.92 -8.51 1.83
CA SER A 273 -9.28 -7.94 0.64
C SER A 273 -9.36 -6.43 0.65
N SER A 274 -8.28 -5.78 0.23
CA SER A 274 -8.23 -4.33 0.10
C SER A 274 -7.54 -3.90 -1.20
N ILE A 275 -8.07 -2.85 -1.82
CA ILE A 275 -7.43 -2.17 -2.96
C ILE A 275 -7.05 -0.75 -2.53
N PHE A 276 -5.82 -0.34 -2.86
CA PHE A 276 -5.30 0.99 -2.57
C PHE A 276 -5.32 1.86 -3.82
N PHE A 277 -5.69 3.12 -3.63
CA PHE A 277 -5.79 4.13 -4.67
C PHE A 277 -5.07 5.41 -4.23
N PRO A 278 -4.67 6.27 -5.18
CA PRO A 278 -4.30 7.64 -4.86
C PRO A 278 -5.45 8.33 -4.11
N GLU A 279 -5.09 9.22 -3.20
CA GLU A 279 -6.10 10.07 -2.55
C GLU A 279 -6.77 10.98 -3.58
N ALA A 280 -8.09 11.14 -3.45
CA ALA A 280 -8.86 12.15 -4.15
C ALA A 280 -9.33 13.21 -3.16
N ARG A 281 -9.43 14.47 -3.64
CA ARG A 281 -9.96 15.58 -2.83
C ARG A 281 -11.44 15.39 -2.54
N SER A 282 -12.21 15.01 -3.56
CA SER A 282 -13.65 14.78 -3.49
C SER A 282 -14.16 14.01 -4.71
N ASN A 283 -15.46 13.78 -4.80
CA ASN A 283 -16.13 13.44 -6.06
C ASN A 283 -16.68 14.71 -6.75
N ILE A 284 -17.10 14.58 -8.01
CA ILE A 284 -17.63 15.70 -8.79
C ILE A 284 -18.94 16.22 -8.20
N ASP A 285 -19.79 15.36 -7.64
CA ASP A 285 -21.04 15.79 -7.00
C ASP A 285 -20.78 16.82 -5.89
N LYS A 286 -19.88 16.51 -4.96
CA LYS A 286 -19.44 17.42 -3.90
C LYS A 286 -18.71 18.64 -4.45
N TYR A 287 -17.86 18.45 -5.46
CA TYR A 287 -17.09 19.52 -6.08
C TYR A 287 -18.01 20.60 -6.67
N ILE A 288 -19.05 20.21 -7.42
CA ILE A 288 -20.00 21.13 -8.06
C ILE A 288 -20.92 21.79 -7.03
N LYS A 289 -21.33 21.06 -5.98
CA LYS A 289 -22.18 21.60 -4.91
C LYS A 289 -21.46 22.62 -4.03
N ASN A 290 -20.13 22.61 -3.99
CA ASN A 290 -19.37 23.64 -3.27
C ASN A 290 -19.34 24.95 -4.09
N HIS A 291 -20.01 25.98 -3.58
CA HIS A 291 -20.06 27.30 -4.21
C HIS A 291 -18.69 27.96 -4.39
N GLU A 292 -17.69 27.59 -3.59
CA GLU A 292 -16.31 28.11 -3.75
C GLU A 292 -15.67 27.65 -5.06
N ASN A 293 -16.07 26.48 -5.57
CA ASN A 293 -15.61 25.90 -6.83
C ASN A 293 -16.40 26.37 -8.05
N ALA A 294 -17.45 27.20 -7.86
CA ALA A 294 -18.22 27.73 -8.96
C ALA A 294 -17.29 28.52 -9.91
N PRO A 295 -17.36 28.31 -11.23
CA PRO A 295 -16.49 29.01 -12.17
C PRO A 295 -16.67 30.53 -12.06
N LYS A 296 -15.64 31.24 -11.61
CA LYS A 296 -15.64 32.71 -11.47
C LYS A 296 -15.23 33.43 -12.75
N THR A 297 -14.61 32.71 -13.69
CA THR A 297 -14.09 33.24 -14.94
C THR A 297 -14.41 32.30 -16.11
N ASP A 298 -14.43 32.84 -17.33
CA ASP A 298 -14.56 32.03 -18.56
C ASP A 298 -13.44 30.99 -18.68
N LEU A 299 -12.23 31.33 -18.20
CA LEU A 299 -11.09 30.41 -18.20
C LEU A 299 -11.36 29.19 -17.30
N HIS A 300 -11.88 29.40 -16.09
CA HIS A 300 -12.23 28.29 -15.19
C HIS A 300 -13.35 27.42 -15.78
N CYS A 301 -14.32 28.04 -16.46
CA CYS A 301 -15.36 27.31 -17.19
C CYS A 301 -14.76 26.43 -18.30
N LEU A 302 -13.87 26.98 -19.13
CA LEU A 302 -13.16 26.24 -20.18
C LEU A 302 -12.29 25.11 -19.62
N GLN A 303 -11.63 25.31 -18.48
CA GLN A 303 -10.85 24.27 -17.80
C GLN A 303 -11.75 23.11 -17.34
N ASN A 304 -12.91 23.39 -16.75
CA ASN A 304 -13.86 22.34 -16.36
C ASN A 304 -14.43 21.58 -17.56
N ILE A 305 -14.72 22.28 -18.67
CA ILE A 305 -15.11 21.63 -19.92
C ILE A 305 -13.99 20.72 -20.43
N LYS A 306 -12.73 21.18 -20.40
CA LYS A 306 -11.58 20.37 -20.80
C LYS A 306 -11.43 19.12 -19.94
N ARG A 307 -11.54 19.24 -18.62
CA ARG A 307 -11.50 18.10 -17.69
C ARG A 307 -12.58 17.08 -18.01
N MET A 308 -13.79 17.51 -18.36
CA MET A 308 -14.83 16.59 -18.80
C MET A 308 -14.58 15.96 -20.17
N LEU A 309 -13.99 16.69 -21.11
CA LEU A 309 -13.53 16.09 -22.37
C LEU A 309 -12.49 14.99 -22.13
N ASP A 310 -11.61 15.15 -21.13
CA ASP A 310 -10.65 14.12 -20.75
C ASP A 310 -11.32 12.89 -20.13
N VAL A 311 -12.39 13.06 -19.36
CA VAL A 311 -13.26 11.94 -18.91
C VAL A 311 -13.90 11.23 -20.12
N CYS A 312 -14.42 11.97 -21.09
CA CYS A 312 -14.97 11.38 -22.32
C CYS A 312 -13.91 10.58 -23.09
N ARG A 313 -12.67 11.08 -23.17
CA ARG A 313 -11.54 10.34 -23.77
C ARG A 313 -11.24 9.06 -22.99
N GLY A 314 -11.32 9.09 -21.65
CA GLY A 314 -11.22 7.91 -20.80
C GLY A 314 -12.29 6.87 -21.13
N LEU A 315 -13.55 7.29 -21.34
CA LEU A 315 -14.63 6.38 -21.74
C LEU A 315 -14.41 5.76 -23.13
N VAL A 316 -13.90 6.54 -24.09
CA VAL A 316 -13.53 6.01 -25.41
C VAL A 316 -12.42 4.97 -25.27
N TRP A 317 -11.39 5.27 -24.48
CA TRP A 317 -10.33 4.31 -24.19
C TRP A 317 -10.88 3.03 -23.55
N LEU A 318 -11.78 3.12 -22.56
CA LEU A 318 -12.40 1.92 -21.97
C LEU A 318 -13.14 1.07 -23.02
N ALA A 319 -13.71 1.68 -24.06
CA ALA A 319 -14.42 0.96 -25.11
C ALA A 319 -13.48 0.32 -26.16
N GLU A 320 -12.34 0.96 -26.42
CA GLU A 320 -11.46 0.69 -27.58
C GLU A 320 -10.02 0.32 -27.20
N ASN A 321 -9.74 -0.02 -25.93
CA ASN A 321 -8.37 -0.30 -25.49
C ASN A 321 -7.84 -1.65 -26.02
N LEU A 322 -6.52 -1.76 -26.12
CA LEU A 322 -5.80 -3.00 -26.36
C LEU A 322 -5.19 -3.52 -25.05
N VAL A 323 -5.44 -4.79 -24.74
CA VAL A 323 -4.83 -5.49 -23.59
C VAL A 323 -3.99 -6.63 -24.12
N TYR A 324 -2.75 -6.70 -23.65
CA TYR A 324 -1.86 -7.81 -23.96
C TYR A 324 -2.31 -9.07 -23.22
N GLU A 325 -2.49 -10.18 -23.95
CA GLU A 325 -2.83 -11.50 -23.40
C GLU A 325 -1.57 -12.38 -23.39
N PRO A 326 -0.92 -12.60 -22.23
CA PRO A 326 0.36 -13.31 -22.17
C PRO A 326 0.30 -14.77 -22.65
N ILE A 327 -0.86 -15.41 -22.53
CA ILE A 327 -1.05 -16.82 -22.94
C ILE A 327 -0.96 -16.95 -24.46
N ARG A 328 -1.37 -15.91 -25.20
CA ARG A 328 -1.43 -15.91 -26.66
C ARG A 328 -0.33 -15.08 -27.32
N ASP A 329 0.44 -14.35 -26.52
CA ASP A 329 1.47 -13.41 -26.97
C ASP A 329 0.93 -12.38 -27.98
N GLU A 330 -0.30 -11.91 -27.77
CA GLU A 330 -0.97 -10.98 -28.69
C GLU A 330 -1.73 -9.87 -27.93
N PHE A 331 -1.93 -8.74 -28.61
CA PHE A 331 -2.83 -7.68 -28.13
C PHE A 331 -4.24 -7.94 -28.64
N GLN A 332 -5.21 -7.95 -27.72
CA GLN A 332 -6.63 -8.03 -28.07
C GLN A 332 -7.36 -6.75 -27.69
N ASN A 333 -8.36 -6.41 -28.49
CA ASN A 333 -9.31 -5.37 -28.11
C ASN A 333 -9.99 -5.78 -26.80
N ALA A 334 -10.13 -4.85 -25.89
CA ALA A 334 -10.71 -5.04 -24.59
C ALA A 334 -11.75 -3.94 -24.38
N THR A 335 -13.02 -4.33 -24.31
CA THR A 335 -14.10 -3.39 -24.05
C THR A 335 -14.52 -3.52 -22.59
N TYR A 336 -14.38 -2.44 -21.84
CA TYR A 336 -14.82 -2.29 -20.46
C TYR A 336 -16.04 -1.38 -20.41
N TYR A 337 -17.15 -1.91 -19.89
CA TYR A 337 -18.33 -1.11 -19.57
C TYR A 337 -18.32 -0.81 -18.08
N HIS A 338 -18.41 0.47 -17.70
CA HIS A 338 -18.40 0.86 -16.29
C HIS A 338 -19.67 0.46 -15.53
N CYS A 339 -20.82 0.48 -16.21
CA CYS A 339 -22.15 0.09 -15.70
C CYS A 339 -22.73 0.87 -14.49
N ASP A 340 -21.96 1.75 -13.86
CA ASP A 340 -22.41 2.61 -12.74
C ASP A 340 -21.77 4.02 -12.84
N LEU A 341 -21.77 4.60 -14.04
CA LEU A 341 -21.18 5.93 -14.22
C LEU A 341 -22.15 7.01 -13.70
N LYS A 342 -21.73 7.71 -12.65
CA LYS A 342 -22.48 8.80 -12.00
C LYS A 342 -21.51 9.83 -11.39
N PRO A 343 -21.99 11.05 -11.02
CA PRO A 343 -21.13 12.09 -10.45
C PRO A 343 -20.31 11.66 -9.23
N ASP A 344 -20.83 10.75 -8.40
CA ASP A 344 -20.12 10.19 -7.24
C ASP A 344 -18.90 9.34 -7.62
N ASN A 345 -18.92 8.72 -8.81
CA ASN A 345 -17.89 7.83 -9.32
C ASN A 345 -16.89 8.54 -10.23
N ILE A 346 -16.95 9.88 -10.32
CA ILE A 346 -15.91 10.69 -10.94
C ILE A 346 -15.23 11.50 -9.84
N LEU A 347 -13.95 11.24 -9.62
CA LEU A 347 -13.16 11.82 -8.55
C LEU A 347 -12.39 13.05 -9.02
N VAL A 348 -12.20 14.00 -8.12
CA VAL A 348 -11.35 15.17 -8.29
C VAL A 348 -10.02 14.88 -7.61
N CYS A 349 -8.96 14.79 -8.40
CA CYS A 349 -7.60 14.45 -7.94
C CYS A 349 -6.64 15.60 -8.27
N ASP A 350 -5.53 15.65 -7.53
CA ASP A 350 -4.39 16.48 -7.92
C ASP A 350 -3.79 15.97 -9.23
N ASP A 351 -3.41 16.87 -10.12
CA ASP A 351 -2.69 16.52 -11.36
C ASP A 351 -1.16 16.51 -11.19
N GLY A 352 -0.66 16.82 -9.98
CA GLY A 352 0.76 16.84 -9.64
C GLY A 352 1.49 18.14 -9.97
N GLY A 353 0.79 19.17 -10.48
CA GLY A 353 1.38 20.46 -10.87
C GLY A 353 1.79 21.39 -9.72
N GLY A 354 1.52 21.01 -8.46
CA GLY A 354 1.87 21.80 -7.27
C GLY A 354 0.99 23.02 -7.02
N ASP A 355 0.17 23.44 -7.99
CA ASP A 355 -0.84 24.49 -7.85
C ASP A 355 -2.15 23.90 -7.25
N PRO A 356 -2.74 24.54 -6.23
CA PRO A 356 -4.05 24.17 -5.70
C PRO A 356 -5.15 24.01 -6.76
N ASP A 357 -5.12 24.75 -7.87
CA ASP A 357 -6.12 24.65 -8.94
C ASP A 357 -5.79 23.57 -10.00
N SER A 358 -4.64 22.91 -9.84
CA SER A 358 -4.12 21.85 -10.69
C SER A 358 -4.81 20.52 -10.40
N ILE A 359 -6.04 20.40 -10.86
CA ILE A 359 -6.90 19.22 -10.66
C ILE A 359 -7.26 18.52 -11.97
N ILE A 360 -7.44 17.20 -11.86
CA ILE A 360 -7.91 16.30 -12.92
C ILE A 360 -9.14 15.51 -12.45
N PHE A 361 -10.05 15.22 -13.37
CA PHE A 361 -11.20 14.35 -13.13
C PHE A 361 -10.90 12.91 -13.54
N LYS A 362 -11.13 11.96 -12.64
CA LYS A 362 -10.86 10.54 -12.84
C LYS A 362 -12.10 9.68 -12.67
N ILE A 363 -12.41 8.84 -13.65
CA ILE A 363 -13.43 7.80 -13.54
C ILE A 363 -12.95 6.75 -12.54
N SER A 364 -13.80 6.36 -11.60
CA SER A 364 -13.47 5.49 -10.47
C SER A 364 -14.60 4.51 -10.16
N ASP A 365 -14.36 3.58 -9.24
CA ASP A 365 -15.31 2.55 -8.81
C ASP A 365 -15.74 1.60 -9.94
N PHE A 366 -14.83 0.70 -10.29
CA PHE A 366 -15.05 -0.32 -11.32
C PHE A 366 -15.66 -1.61 -10.74
N GLY A 367 -16.28 -1.54 -9.55
CA GLY A 367 -16.90 -2.70 -8.90
C GLY A 367 -18.03 -3.34 -9.73
N GLU A 368 -18.79 -2.52 -10.45
CA GLU A 368 -19.84 -2.99 -11.38
C GLU A 368 -19.37 -3.10 -12.83
N ALA A 369 -18.08 -2.88 -13.08
CA ALA A 369 -17.60 -2.91 -14.45
C ALA A 369 -17.69 -4.32 -15.05
N ARG A 370 -17.88 -4.37 -16.37
CA ARG A 370 -17.97 -5.61 -17.14
C ARG A 370 -16.91 -5.59 -18.23
N TYR A 371 -16.11 -6.65 -18.28
CA TYR A 371 -15.16 -6.90 -19.35
C TYR A 371 -15.82 -7.79 -20.40
N ILE A 372 -15.89 -7.30 -21.64
CA ILE A 372 -16.38 -8.08 -22.77
C ILE A 372 -15.17 -8.40 -23.66
N GLN A 373 -14.81 -9.68 -23.71
CA GLN A 373 -13.89 -10.16 -24.73
C GLN A 373 -14.56 -10.00 -26.10
N PRO A 374 -13.87 -9.43 -27.11
CA PRO A 374 -14.38 -9.45 -28.46
C PRO A 374 -14.62 -10.89 -28.88
N LYS A 375 -15.82 -11.20 -29.35
CA LYS A 375 -16.06 -12.46 -30.05
C LYS A 375 -15.12 -12.47 -31.26
N ILE A 376 -14.23 -13.46 -31.32
CA ILE A 376 -13.43 -13.78 -32.50
C ILE A 376 -14.43 -13.90 -33.66
N HIS A 377 -14.54 -12.86 -34.48
CA HIS A 377 -15.20 -12.98 -35.75
C HIS A 377 -14.25 -13.76 -36.64
N ILE A 378 -14.43 -15.07 -36.72
CA ILE A 378 -13.92 -15.84 -37.84
C ILE A 378 -14.54 -15.18 -39.07
N ASN A 379 -13.70 -14.55 -39.88
CA ASN A 379 -14.06 -13.72 -41.04
C ASN A 379 -15.28 -14.23 -41.80
N LYS A 380 -16.38 -13.48 -41.74
CA LYS A 380 -17.15 -13.17 -42.94
C LYS A 380 -17.09 -11.66 -43.10
N GLU A 381 -16.48 -11.23 -44.20
CA GLU A 381 -16.25 -9.85 -44.58
C GLU A 381 -17.45 -8.95 -44.23
N VAL A 382 -17.27 -8.05 -43.27
CA VAL A 382 -18.14 -6.88 -43.12
C VAL A 382 -17.24 -5.66 -43.14
N LYS A 383 -17.31 -4.93 -44.25
CA LYS A 383 -16.63 -3.66 -44.47
C LYS A 383 -16.89 -2.73 -43.28
N ALA A 384 -15.83 -2.39 -42.56
CA ALA A 384 -15.86 -1.41 -41.49
C ALA A 384 -16.41 -0.07 -42.03
N ARG A 385 -17.50 0.42 -41.44
CA ARG A 385 -17.88 1.83 -41.53
C ARG A 385 -17.60 2.47 -40.16
N PRO A 386 -16.84 3.57 -40.09
CA PRO A 386 -16.65 4.29 -38.84
C PRO A 386 -17.99 4.86 -38.36
N SER A 387 -18.28 4.67 -37.07
CA SER A 387 -19.51 5.09 -36.41
C SER A 387 -19.57 6.63 -36.28
N THR A 388 -20.10 7.28 -37.32
CA THR A 388 -20.34 8.74 -37.41
C THR A 388 -21.29 9.32 -36.34
N ASN A 389 -21.74 8.54 -35.35
CA ASN A 389 -22.77 8.94 -34.40
C ASN A 389 -22.22 9.67 -33.16
N ILE A 390 -20.98 9.41 -32.73
CA ILE A 390 -20.40 10.07 -31.54
C ILE A 390 -19.92 11.49 -31.87
N ILE A 391 -19.34 11.70 -33.06
CA ILE A 391 -18.95 13.03 -33.56
C ILE A 391 -20.20 13.91 -33.76
N LYS A 392 -21.33 13.33 -34.17
CA LYS A 392 -22.62 14.04 -34.30
C LYS A 392 -23.22 14.46 -32.94
N ALA A 393 -22.98 13.70 -31.87
CA ALA A 393 -23.43 14.06 -30.53
C ALA A 393 -22.62 15.24 -29.96
N GLY A 394 -21.29 15.22 -30.13
CA GLY A 394 -20.42 16.34 -29.77
C GLY A 394 -20.71 17.62 -30.56
N ALA A 395 -20.94 17.50 -31.88
CA ALA A 395 -21.31 18.63 -32.72
C ALA A 395 -22.69 19.22 -32.35
N LYS A 396 -23.68 18.39 -31.98
CA LYS A 396 -24.99 18.86 -31.50
C LYS A 396 -24.90 19.60 -30.17
N ALA A 397 -24.04 19.18 -29.25
CA ALA A 397 -23.81 19.88 -27.98
C ALA A 397 -23.18 21.27 -28.20
N VAL A 398 -22.20 21.38 -29.12
CA VAL A 398 -21.59 22.67 -29.49
C VAL A 398 -22.59 23.59 -30.21
N PHE A 399 -23.46 23.04 -31.05
CA PHE A 399 -24.49 23.81 -31.75
C PHE A 399 -25.58 24.32 -30.81
N TRP A 400 -25.95 23.53 -29.79
CA TRP A 400 -26.90 23.95 -28.76
C TRP A 400 -26.35 25.12 -27.91
N LEU A 401 -25.08 25.04 -27.49
CA LEU A 401 -24.40 26.10 -26.74
C LEU A 401 -24.28 27.43 -27.53
N ARG A 402 -24.12 27.37 -28.86
CA ARG A 402 -24.15 28.57 -29.72
C ARG A 402 -25.54 29.21 -29.81
N ARG A 403 -26.62 28.42 -29.76
CA ARG A 403 -28.00 28.96 -29.81
C ARG A 403 -28.40 29.62 -28.49
N SER A 404 -27.96 29.09 -27.34
CA SER A 404 -28.25 29.66 -26.03
C SER A 404 -27.62 31.04 -25.81
N LYS A 405 -26.42 31.29 -26.36
CA LYS A 405 -25.77 32.62 -26.34
C LYS A 405 -26.45 33.68 -27.22
N ILE A 406 -27.27 33.27 -28.20
CA ILE A 406 -27.99 34.20 -29.09
C ILE A 406 -29.33 34.63 -28.47
N GLN A 407 -29.89 33.84 -27.54
CA GLN A 407 -31.12 34.20 -26.84
C GLN A 407 -30.91 35.09 -25.60
N SER A 408 -29.70 35.14 -25.05
CA SER A 408 -29.37 35.98 -23.88
C SER A 408 -28.81 37.37 -24.22
N SER A 409 -28.78 37.76 -25.50
CA SER A 409 -28.22 39.05 -25.97
C SER A 409 -29.24 40.00 -26.58
N LYS A 410 -30.55 39.78 -26.35
CA LYS A 410 -31.56 40.82 -26.62
C LYS A 410 -31.73 41.70 -25.37
N PRO A 411 -31.43 43.01 -25.45
CA PRO A 411 -31.79 43.94 -24.38
C PRO A 411 -33.32 44.12 -24.33
N PRO A 412 -33.87 44.60 -23.19
CA PRO A 412 -35.31 44.78 -23.00
C PRO A 412 -35.97 45.67 -24.05
#